data_AF-A0A1H4PS45-F1
#
_entry.id   AF-A0A1H4PS45-F1
#
_cell.length_a   1.000
_cell.length_b   1.000
_cell.length_c   1.000
_cell.angle_alpha   90.00
_cell.angle_beta   90.00
_cell.angle_gamma   90.00
#
_symmetry.space_group_name_H-M   'P 1'
#
loop_
_entity.id
_entity.type
_entity.pdbx_description
1 polymer ?
#
loop_
_entity_poly.entity_id
_entity_poly.type
_entity_poly.pdbx_seq_one_letter_code
_entity_poly.pdbx_strand_id
1 'polypeptide(L)'
;MSTARNRLAAPACTAAAVSILLLSSCSQSSDDHTNAKPSPSTSGTISPPGPSSTPDGQLIKRATSVVASVPGGALLEGGSERVKDGIHTRPVLREGKAYRLALACVGQGRALLTVVPKKSGADAVIPCDQAVVQQRIKGHGPVHIDVVGSKGTTGALAWRINEL
;
A
#
# COMPACT_ATOMS: atom_id res chain seq x y z
N MET A 1 18.33 40.50 -39.41
CA MET A 1 19.42 41.32 -38.85
C MET A 1 19.19 41.49 -37.35
N SER A 2 20.29 41.50 -36.59
CA SER A 2 20.44 41.71 -35.14
C SER A 2 20.19 40.55 -34.17
N THR A 3 21.34 40.06 -33.73
CA THR A 3 21.76 39.16 -32.65
C THR A 3 21.48 39.71 -31.26
N ALA A 4 21.24 38.83 -30.28
CA ALA A 4 21.80 38.98 -28.93
C ALA A 4 21.83 37.63 -28.18
N ARG A 5 23.06 37.20 -27.85
CA ARG A 5 23.38 36.10 -26.95
C ARG A 5 23.53 36.68 -25.54
N ASN A 6 23.06 35.99 -24.50
CA ASN A 6 23.58 36.22 -23.15
C ASN A 6 24.00 34.88 -22.52
N ARG A 7 25.27 34.86 -22.08
CA ARG A 7 25.95 33.82 -21.30
C ARG A 7 26.07 34.29 -19.83
N LEU A 8 26.61 33.38 -19.02
CA LEU A 8 27.15 33.48 -17.65
C LEU A 8 26.19 33.00 -16.56
N ALA A 9 26.61 32.25 -15.53
CA ALA A 9 27.82 31.47 -15.25
C ALA A 9 27.53 30.62 -13.99
N ALA A 10 28.15 29.44 -13.86
CA ALA A 10 28.17 28.64 -12.63
C ALA A 10 29.26 29.13 -11.66
N PRO A 11 29.19 28.73 -10.38
CA PRO A 11 30.36 28.08 -9.80
C PRO A 11 30.03 26.81 -8.98
N ALA A 12 30.93 25.84 -9.11
CA ALA A 12 31.05 24.66 -8.28
C ALA A 12 31.86 24.98 -7.01
N CYS A 13 31.57 24.31 -5.89
CA CYS A 13 32.54 24.05 -4.83
C CYS A 13 32.16 22.79 -4.04
N THR A 14 33.02 21.79 -4.15
CA THR A 14 33.09 20.52 -3.41
C THR A 14 33.64 20.71 -1.98
N ALA A 15 33.10 19.98 -0.99
CA ALA A 15 33.86 19.56 0.20
C ALA A 15 33.23 18.31 0.84
N ALA A 16 34.06 17.30 1.07
CA ALA A 16 33.78 16.08 1.82
C ALA A 16 34.11 16.27 3.31
N ALA A 17 33.36 15.65 4.22
CA ALA A 17 33.77 15.28 5.59
C ALA A 17 32.74 14.29 6.18
N VAL A 18 33.07 13.00 6.33
CA VAL A 18 33.64 12.32 7.53
C VAL A 18 32.59 12.09 8.63
N SER A 19 32.30 10.80 8.86
CA SER A 19 31.49 10.26 9.96
C SER A 19 32.09 10.55 11.34
N ILE A 20 31.24 10.86 12.32
CA ILE A 20 31.57 10.70 13.75
C ILE A 20 30.48 9.84 14.40
N LEU A 21 30.91 8.68 14.87
CA LEU A 21 30.19 7.81 15.80
C LEU A 21 30.05 8.52 17.14
N LEU A 22 28.84 8.59 17.67
CA LEU A 22 28.62 8.81 19.10
C LEU A 22 27.79 7.65 19.65
N LEU A 23 28.51 6.71 20.27
CA LEU A 23 27.97 5.77 21.24
C LEU A 23 27.88 6.51 22.58
N SER A 24 26.66 6.70 23.09
CA SER A 24 26.39 6.93 24.52
C SER A 24 25.37 5.86 24.94
N SER A 25 25.78 4.81 25.67
CA SER A 25 25.74 4.72 27.14
C SER A 25 24.38 5.16 27.69
N CYS A 26 23.59 4.30 28.34
CA CYS A 26 23.91 3.84 29.69
C CYS A 26 23.60 2.36 29.94
N SER A 27 24.56 1.70 30.58
CA SER A 27 24.34 0.55 31.45
C SER A 27 23.52 0.96 32.68
N GLN A 28 22.59 0.12 33.10
CA GLN A 28 22.15 0.08 34.50
C GLN A 28 22.03 -1.39 34.91
N SER A 29 23.02 -1.83 35.67
CA SER A 29 23.02 -3.10 36.38
C SER A 29 22.00 -3.05 37.51
N SER A 30 21.25 -4.12 37.69
CA SER A 30 20.64 -4.48 38.97
C SER A 30 20.51 -6.00 38.98
N ASP A 31 21.47 -6.65 39.63
CA ASP A 31 21.33 -8.03 40.09
C ASP A 31 20.64 -7.99 41.46
N ASP A 32 19.55 -8.72 41.65
CA ASP A 32 19.26 -9.40 42.91
C ASP A 32 18.37 -10.64 42.67
N HIS A 33 18.73 -11.74 43.33
CA HIS A 33 18.15 -13.06 43.19
C HIS A 33 16.78 -13.15 43.87
N THR A 34 15.75 -13.64 43.15
CA THR A 34 14.75 -14.52 43.80
C THR A 34 14.04 -15.42 42.78
N ASN A 35 14.02 -16.71 43.11
CA ASN A 35 13.39 -17.79 42.36
C ASN A 35 11.86 -17.59 42.31
N ALA A 36 11.31 -17.25 41.14
CA ALA A 36 9.88 -17.38 40.86
C ALA A 36 9.66 -17.61 39.35
N LYS A 37 9.20 -18.81 38.98
CA LYS A 37 8.66 -19.13 37.65
C LYS A 37 7.22 -18.61 37.57
N PRO A 38 6.88 -17.72 36.61
CA PRO A 38 5.82 -18.07 35.65
C PRO A 38 5.94 -17.43 34.24
N SER A 39 5.46 -18.20 33.24
CA SER A 39 4.96 -17.84 31.88
C SER A 39 5.73 -16.89 30.94
N PRO A 40 6.02 -17.28 29.68
CA PRO A 40 6.52 -16.36 28.67
C PRO A 40 5.37 -15.51 28.11
N SER A 41 5.21 -14.28 28.61
CA SER A 41 4.49 -13.22 27.89
C SER A 41 5.50 -12.44 27.07
N THR A 42 5.70 -12.87 25.81
CA THR A 42 6.48 -12.08 24.85
C THR A 42 5.65 -10.86 24.47
N SER A 43 5.90 -9.74 25.14
CA SER A 43 5.48 -8.43 24.66
C SER A 43 6.40 -8.05 23.50
N GLY A 44 5.96 -8.36 22.28
CA GLY A 44 6.63 -7.91 21.07
C GLY A 44 6.34 -6.43 20.84
N THR A 45 7.33 -5.57 21.12
CA THR A 45 7.36 -4.19 20.62
C THR A 45 7.33 -4.21 19.10
N ILE A 46 6.18 -3.86 18.50
CA ILE A 46 6.03 -3.75 17.05
C ILE A 46 6.82 -2.52 16.59
N SER A 47 8.04 -2.75 16.11
CA SER A 47 8.71 -1.78 15.25
C SER A 47 7.96 -1.72 13.92
N PRO A 48 7.79 -0.54 13.29
CA PRO A 48 7.21 -0.46 11.95
C PRO A 48 8.06 -1.31 11.00
N PRO A 49 7.44 -2.15 10.14
CA PRO A 49 8.20 -3.01 9.26
C PRO A 49 9.03 -2.14 8.30
N GLY A 50 10.34 -2.32 8.34
CA GLY A 50 11.24 -1.81 7.30
C GLY A 50 10.82 -2.33 5.92
N PRO A 51 11.32 -1.75 4.82
CA PRO A 51 10.96 -2.17 3.47
C PRO A 51 11.26 -3.67 3.30
N SER A 52 10.22 -4.50 3.25
CA SER A 52 10.38 -5.93 3.03
C SER A 52 11.00 -6.16 1.64
N SER A 53 12.13 -6.85 1.63
CA SER A 53 12.83 -7.32 0.42
C SER A 53 12.36 -8.71 -0.01
N THR A 54 11.39 -9.28 0.71
CA THR A 54 10.80 -10.58 0.40
C THR A 54 10.14 -10.57 -0.98
N PRO A 55 10.03 -11.73 -1.66
CA PRO A 55 9.31 -11.82 -2.93
C PRO A 55 7.90 -11.24 -2.86
N ASP A 56 7.15 -11.55 -1.80
CA ASP A 56 5.81 -11.00 -1.55
C ASP A 56 5.84 -9.47 -1.38
N GLY A 57 6.83 -8.95 -0.65
CA GLY A 57 7.01 -7.50 -0.47
C GLY A 57 7.27 -6.77 -1.79
N GLN A 58 8.00 -7.38 -2.72
CA GLN A 58 8.20 -6.83 -4.06
C GLN A 58 6.91 -6.83 -4.89
N LEU A 59 6.11 -7.90 -4.83
CA LEU A 59 4.84 -7.97 -5.55
C LEU A 59 3.85 -6.94 -5.02
N ILE A 60 3.77 -6.75 -3.70
CA ILE A 60 2.96 -5.70 -3.06
C ILE A 60 3.37 -4.31 -3.54
N LYS A 61 4.68 -4.00 -3.50
CA LYS A 61 5.21 -2.71 -4.00
C LYS A 61 4.83 -2.47 -5.46
N ARG A 62 4.95 -3.49 -6.31
CA ARG A 62 4.58 -3.41 -7.74
C ARG A 62 3.08 -3.15 -7.89
N ALA A 63 2.21 -3.93 -7.23
CA ALA A 63 0.77 -3.72 -7.29
C ALA A 63 0.37 -2.30 -6.84
N THR A 64 0.93 -1.83 -5.73
CA THR A 64 0.69 -0.47 -5.22
C THR A 64 1.14 0.60 -6.20
N SER A 65 2.30 0.43 -6.85
CA SER A 65 2.77 1.39 -7.86
C SER A 65 1.84 1.47 -9.07
N VAL A 66 1.27 0.32 -9.50
CA VAL A 66 0.33 0.26 -10.62
C VAL A 66 -0.92 1.07 -10.30
N VAL A 67 -1.56 0.85 -9.15
CA VAL A 67 -2.76 1.63 -8.77
C VAL A 67 -2.45 3.09 -8.44
N ALA A 68 -1.23 3.40 -7.99
CA ALA A 68 -0.83 4.78 -7.72
C ALA A 68 -0.70 5.63 -8.99
N SER A 69 -0.49 5.00 -10.15
CA SER A 69 -0.44 5.69 -11.45
C SER A 69 -1.82 6.12 -11.99
N VAL A 70 -2.91 5.60 -11.40
CA VAL A 70 -4.27 5.89 -11.84
C VAL A 70 -4.67 7.29 -11.35
N PRO A 71 -5.03 8.23 -12.24
CA PRO A 71 -5.54 9.52 -11.84
C PRO A 71 -6.86 9.39 -11.06
N GLY A 72 -7.02 10.18 -10.01
CA GLY A 72 -8.24 10.21 -9.21
C GLY A 72 -8.31 11.47 -8.36
N GLY A 73 -9.50 11.74 -7.81
CA GLY A 73 -9.71 12.80 -6.83
C GLY A 73 -9.14 12.45 -5.46
N ALA A 74 -9.67 13.08 -4.42
CA ALA A 74 -9.25 12.83 -3.03
C ALA A 74 -9.29 11.32 -2.69
N LEU A 75 -8.21 10.81 -2.10
CA LEU A 75 -8.14 9.43 -1.63
C LEU A 75 -9.05 9.28 -0.42
N LEU A 76 -10.01 8.35 -0.50
CA LEU A 76 -10.85 7.98 0.63
C LEU A 76 -10.21 6.83 1.42
N GLU A 77 -9.86 5.76 0.71
CA GLU A 77 -9.31 4.53 1.30
C GLU A 77 -8.46 3.79 0.26
N GLY A 78 -7.52 2.96 0.70
CA GLY A 78 -6.75 2.11 -0.18
C GLY A 78 -5.85 1.17 0.62
N GLY A 79 -5.30 0.17 -0.06
CA GLY A 79 -4.46 -0.83 0.58
C GLY A 79 -3.84 -1.79 -0.43
N SER A 80 -3.09 -2.75 0.09
CA SER A 80 -2.44 -3.79 -0.71
C SER A 80 -2.25 -5.04 0.13
N GLU A 81 -2.59 -6.20 -0.43
CA GLU A 81 -2.59 -7.48 0.28
C GLU A 81 -2.10 -8.60 -0.63
N ARG A 82 -1.66 -9.73 -0.05
CA ARG A 82 -1.38 -10.91 -0.88
C ARG A 82 -2.72 -11.45 -1.40
N VAL A 83 -2.72 -11.99 -2.62
CA VAL A 83 -3.94 -12.54 -3.23
C VAL A 83 -4.59 -13.63 -2.36
N LYS A 84 -3.79 -14.41 -1.64
CA LYS A 84 -4.27 -15.46 -0.73
C LYS A 84 -5.03 -14.92 0.48
N ASP A 85 -4.75 -13.68 0.90
CA ASP A 85 -5.39 -13.04 2.03
C ASP A 85 -6.66 -12.29 1.57
N GLY A 86 -6.66 -11.81 0.33
CA GLY A 86 -7.79 -11.12 -0.28
C GLY A 86 -7.94 -9.68 0.23
N ILE A 87 -8.92 -8.97 -0.33
CA ILE A 87 -9.36 -7.66 0.17
C ILE A 87 -10.75 -7.84 0.74
N HIS A 88 -10.97 -7.35 1.95
CA HIS A 88 -12.25 -7.41 2.65
C HIS A 88 -12.49 -6.07 3.35
N THR A 89 -13.05 -5.09 2.63
CA THR A 89 -13.31 -3.74 3.18
C THR A 89 -14.80 -3.39 3.13
N ARG A 90 -15.20 -2.48 4.03
CA ARG A 90 -16.57 -2.00 4.17
C ARG A 90 -16.62 -0.47 4.36
N PRO A 91 -16.19 0.34 3.37
CA PRO A 91 -16.25 1.78 3.47
C PRO A 91 -17.69 2.29 3.59
N VAL A 92 -17.87 3.37 4.36
CA VAL A 92 -19.12 4.13 4.39
C VAL A 92 -19.06 5.23 3.34
N LEU A 93 -19.74 5.00 2.21
CA LEU A 93 -19.74 5.91 1.07
C LEU A 93 -20.94 6.87 1.13
N ARG A 94 -20.68 8.16 0.96
CA ARG A 94 -21.71 9.20 1.10
C ARG A 94 -22.79 9.05 0.03
N GLU A 95 -24.05 9.12 0.44
CA GLU A 95 -25.18 8.99 -0.48
C GLU A 95 -25.15 10.06 -1.58
N GLY A 96 -25.47 9.66 -2.81
CA GLY A 96 -25.49 10.54 -3.97
C GLY A 96 -24.10 10.92 -4.51
N LYS A 97 -23.02 10.52 -3.82
CA LYS A 97 -21.65 10.66 -4.33
C LYS A 97 -21.23 9.45 -5.15
N ALA A 98 -20.25 9.67 -6.01
CA ALA A 98 -19.64 8.61 -6.78
C ALA A 98 -18.13 8.58 -6.55
N TYR A 99 -17.61 7.36 -6.61
CA TYR A 99 -16.24 7.05 -6.30
C TYR A 99 -15.65 6.19 -7.42
N ARG A 100 -14.34 6.23 -7.57
CA ARG A 100 -13.57 5.34 -8.43
C ARG A 100 -12.92 4.30 -7.56
N LEU A 101 -13.22 3.03 -7.79
CA LEU A 101 -12.42 1.92 -7.30
C LEU A 101 -11.43 1.52 -8.40
N ALA A 102 -10.14 1.70 -8.13
CA ALA A 102 -9.05 1.22 -8.97
C ALA A 102 -8.41 0.00 -8.30
N LEU A 103 -8.22 -1.07 -9.06
CA LEU A 103 -7.70 -2.35 -8.60
C LEU A 103 -6.60 -2.81 -9.56
N ALA A 104 -5.54 -3.40 -9.03
CA ALA A 104 -4.56 -4.13 -9.82
C ALA A 104 -4.17 -5.42 -9.10
N CYS A 105 -3.97 -6.48 -9.86
CA CYS A 105 -3.36 -7.71 -9.38
C CYS A 105 -2.05 -7.97 -10.13
N VAL A 106 -0.99 -8.34 -9.39
CA VAL A 106 0.32 -8.67 -9.94
C VAL A 106 0.70 -10.08 -9.53
N GLY A 107 0.80 -11.00 -10.48
CA GLY A 107 1.18 -12.39 -10.21
C GLY A 107 0.73 -13.34 -11.32
N GLN A 108 -0.03 -14.38 -10.95
CA GLN A 108 -0.57 -15.36 -11.89
C GLN A 108 -2.01 -15.73 -11.50
N GLY A 109 -2.87 -15.91 -12.51
CA GLY A 109 -4.27 -16.29 -12.32
C GLY A 109 -5.22 -15.10 -12.37
N ARG A 110 -6.31 -15.15 -11.59
CA ARG A 110 -7.34 -14.10 -11.55
C ARG A 110 -7.98 -14.03 -10.17
N ALA A 111 -8.35 -12.82 -9.75
CA ALA A 111 -9.20 -12.59 -8.59
C ALA A 111 -10.61 -12.18 -9.04
N LEU A 112 -11.57 -12.32 -8.13
CA LEU A 112 -12.96 -11.95 -8.33
C LEU A 112 -13.31 -10.83 -7.36
N LEU A 113 -13.77 -9.72 -7.91
CA LEU A 113 -14.36 -8.64 -7.15
C LEU A 113 -15.84 -8.89 -6.96
N THR A 114 -16.30 -8.72 -5.73
CA THR A 114 -17.72 -8.62 -5.39
C THR A 114 -18.02 -7.28 -4.75
N VAL A 115 -19.09 -6.61 -5.22
CA VAL A 115 -19.60 -5.37 -4.62
C VAL A 115 -21.01 -5.59 -4.07
N VAL A 116 -21.25 -5.16 -2.83
CA VAL A 116 -22.57 -5.24 -2.17
C VAL A 116 -22.90 -3.91 -1.47
N PRO A 117 -24.08 -3.31 -1.72
CA PRO A 117 -25.16 -3.82 -2.56
C PRO A 117 -24.88 -3.65 -4.07
N LYS A 118 -25.53 -4.45 -4.94
CA LYS A 118 -25.33 -4.39 -6.40
C LYS A 118 -25.69 -3.04 -7.03
N LYS A 119 -26.52 -2.23 -6.37
CA LYS A 119 -26.78 -0.84 -6.78
C LYS A 119 -25.55 0.06 -6.66
N SER A 120 -24.59 -0.30 -5.81
CA SER A 120 -23.35 0.46 -5.59
C SER A 120 -22.29 0.17 -6.65
N GLY A 121 -22.26 -1.02 -7.25
CA GLY A 121 -21.25 -1.36 -8.25
C GLY A 121 -21.44 -2.77 -8.81
N ALA A 122 -20.70 -3.06 -9.87
CA ALA A 122 -20.72 -4.36 -10.53
C ALA A 122 -19.59 -5.26 -10.02
N ASP A 123 -19.81 -6.57 -10.09
CA ASP A 123 -18.74 -7.54 -9.90
C ASP A 123 -17.81 -7.53 -11.13
N ALA A 124 -16.56 -7.94 -10.94
CA ALA A 124 -15.58 -7.97 -12.01
C ALA A 124 -14.54 -9.07 -11.81
N VAL A 125 -13.95 -9.51 -12.92
CA VAL A 125 -12.74 -10.34 -12.90
C VAL A 125 -11.53 -9.41 -12.91
N ILE A 126 -10.60 -9.66 -12.00
CA ILE A 126 -9.33 -8.93 -11.89
C ILE A 126 -8.21 -9.85 -12.35
N PRO A 127 -7.68 -9.69 -13.58
CA PRO A 127 -6.55 -10.50 -14.03
C PRO A 127 -5.29 -10.13 -13.24
N CYS A 128 -4.46 -11.12 -12.94
CA CYS A 128 -3.20 -10.92 -12.23
C CYS A 128 -2.01 -10.68 -13.16
N ASP A 129 -2.24 -9.88 -14.21
CA ASP A 129 -1.30 -9.54 -15.27
C ASP A 129 -0.82 -8.08 -15.21
N GLN A 130 -1.03 -7.41 -14.07
CA GLN A 130 -0.73 -6.00 -13.82
C GLN A 130 -1.68 -5.00 -14.51
N ALA A 131 -2.75 -5.47 -15.17
CA ALA A 131 -3.77 -4.56 -15.68
C ALA A 131 -4.51 -3.86 -14.54
N VAL A 132 -4.88 -2.60 -14.78
CA VAL A 132 -5.76 -1.84 -13.88
C VAL A 132 -7.20 -2.08 -14.27
N VAL A 133 -7.99 -2.59 -13.33
CA VAL A 133 -9.46 -2.60 -13.43
C VAL A 133 -9.99 -1.39 -12.68
N GLN A 134 -10.76 -0.55 -13.39
CA GLN A 134 -11.39 0.64 -12.81
C GLN A 134 -12.89 0.54 -12.91
N GLN A 135 -13.58 0.95 -11.86
CA GLN A 135 -15.04 0.99 -11.85
C GLN A 135 -15.57 2.15 -11.04
N ARG A 136 -16.76 2.60 -11.43
CA ARG A 136 -17.51 3.59 -10.68
C ARG A 136 -18.31 2.88 -9.59
N ILE A 137 -18.13 3.32 -8.35
CA ILE A 137 -18.92 2.90 -7.19
C ILE A 137 -19.85 4.07 -6.78
N LYS A 138 -21.14 3.79 -6.60
CA LYS A 138 -22.12 4.76 -6.10
C LYS A 138 -22.24 4.64 -4.58
N GLY A 139 -22.21 5.78 -3.90
CA GLY A 139 -22.40 5.84 -2.46
C GLY A 139 -23.87 5.71 -2.08
N HIS A 140 -24.13 4.78 -1.16
CA HIS A 140 -25.45 4.47 -0.62
C HIS A 140 -25.35 4.07 0.88
N GLY A 141 -24.35 4.59 1.59
CA GLY A 141 -23.97 4.14 2.92
C GLY A 141 -22.87 3.06 2.88
N PRO A 142 -22.89 2.06 3.79
CA PRO A 142 -21.90 0.99 3.81
C PRO A 142 -21.91 0.18 2.51
N VAL A 143 -20.73 0.04 1.88
CA VAL A 143 -20.52 -0.81 0.70
C VAL A 143 -19.47 -1.84 1.02
N HIS A 144 -19.75 -3.12 0.78
CA HIS A 144 -18.77 -4.18 0.90
C HIS A 144 -18.05 -4.33 -0.42
N ILE A 145 -16.73 -4.41 -0.34
CA ILE A 145 -15.85 -4.63 -1.48
C ILE A 145 -14.95 -5.79 -1.07
N ASP A 146 -15.20 -6.93 -1.71
CA ASP A 146 -14.43 -8.16 -1.50
C ASP A 146 -13.67 -8.50 -2.76
N VAL A 147 -12.39 -8.83 -2.64
CA VAL A 147 -11.57 -9.34 -3.76
C VAL A 147 -10.90 -10.63 -3.34
N VAL A 148 -11.29 -11.73 -3.97
CA VAL A 148 -10.81 -13.08 -3.61
C VAL A 148 -10.11 -13.73 -4.80
N GLY A 149 -8.91 -14.26 -4.58
CA GLY A 149 -8.19 -15.03 -5.58
C GLY A 149 -8.92 -16.32 -5.96
N SER A 150 -9.00 -16.62 -7.26
CA SER A 150 -9.47 -17.93 -7.72
C SER A 150 -8.47 -19.03 -7.31
N LYS A 151 -8.91 -20.29 -7.28
CA LYS A 151 -8.04 -21.44 -6.97
C LYS A 151 -6.75 -21.41 -7.80
N GLY A 152 -5.59 -21.52 -7.14
CA GLY A 152 -4.27 -21.51 -7.78
C GLY A 152 -3.73 -20.12 -8.12
N THR A 153 -4.47 -19.04 -7.83
CA THR A 153 -3.99 -17.67 -8.06
C THR A 153 -2.92 -17.31 -7.02
N THR A 154 -1.85 -16.67 -7.47
CA THR A 154 -0.76 -16.20 -6.62
C THR A 154 -0.45 -14.74 -6.94
N GLY A 155 0.14 -14.02 -5.99
CA GLY A 155 0.59 -12.65 -6.19
C GLY A 155 0.09 -11.68 -5.14
N ALA A 156 0.00 -10.41 -5.56
CA ALA A 156 -0.43 -9.30 -4.72
C ALA A 156 -1.53 -8.48 -5.39
N LEU A 157 -2.44 -7.97 -4.57
CA LEU A 157 -3.48 -7.03 -4.91
C LEU A 157 -3.11 -5.65 -4.36
N ALA A 158 -3.48 -4.60 -5.09
CA ALA A 158 -3.53 -3.26 -4.56
C ALA A 158 -4.78 -2.56 -5.06
N TRP A 159 -5.26 -1.61 -4.26
CA TRP A 159 -6.52 -0.93 -4.54
C TRP A 159 -6.58 0.46 -3.95
N ARG A 160 -7.39 1.32 -4.56
CA ARG A 160 -7.70 2.66 -4.07
C ARG A 160 -9.15 3.01 -4.38
N ILE A 161 -9.79 3.70 -3.45
CA ILE A 161 -11.07 4.37 -3.63
C ILE A 161 -10.82 5.87 -3.58
N ASN A 162 -11.15 6.56 -4.67
CA ASN A 162 -11.04 8.00 -4.79
C ASN A 162 -12.42 8.61 -5.07
N GLU A 163 -12.63 9.84 -4.63
CA GLU A 163 -13.78 10.62 -5.13
C GLU A 163 -13.64 10.88 -6.64
N LEU A 164 -14.78 10.90 -7.34
CA LEU A 164 -14.89 11.22 -8.77
C LEU A 164 -15.26 12.68 -9.00
#